data_AF-X1NPI8-F1
#
_entry.id   AF-X1NPI8-F1
#
_cell.length_a   1.000
_cell.length_b   1.000
_cell.length_c   1.000
_cell.angle_alpha   90.00
_cell.angle_beta   90.00
_cell.angle_gamma   90.00
#
_symmetry.space_group_name_H-M   'P 1'
#
loop_
_entity.id
_entity.type
_entity.pdbx_description
1 polymer ?
#
loop_
_entity_poly.entity_id
_entity_poly.type
_entity_poly.pdbx_seq_one_letter_code
_entity_poly.pdbx_strand_id
1 'polypeptide(L)'
;MTEGKVIYQLGFLKITQEGLVKGLLISFRLFILILATSLLTLATSPISLTDGIERLLSVFKFVGMPAHEIAMMMTIALRFIPTLLEETEKIMKAQISRGADFESGNIFNRAKNLIPILIPLFVNAFRRADELAIAMEAKCYRGGEGRTHYRELKIKKADILTFAFTVIVTVMVSVMF
;
A
#
# COMPACT_ATOMS: atom_id res chain seq x y z
N MET A 1 35.92 -5.21 -13.85
CA MET A 1 35.84 -5.56 -12.42
C MET A 1 37.13 -5.06 -11.79
N THR A 2 37.11 -3.86 -11.23
CA THR A 2 38.33 -3.19 -10.76
C THR A 2 38.92 -3.97 -9.59
N GLU A 3 40.13 -4.52 -9.77
CA GLU A 3 40.90 -5.17 -8.73
C GLU A 3 41.30 -4.13 -7.70
N GLY A 4 40.44 -3.99 -6.71
CA GLY A 4 40.65 -3.08 -5.60
C GLY A 4 41.81 -3.51 -4.69
N LYS A 5 42.35 -2.57 -3.92
CA LYS A 5 43.47 -2.87 -2.99
C LYS A 5 43.02 -3.92 -1.97
N VAL A 6 43.63 -5.11 -2.04
CA VAL A 6 43.31 -6.25 -1.18
C VAL A 6 43.84 -5.97 0.24
N ILE A 7 42.95 -5.96 1.23
CA ILE A 7 43.33 -5.78 2.64
C ILE A 7 43.54 -7.14 3.30
N TYR A 8 42.70 -8.10 2.95
CA TYR A 8 42.69 -9.43 3.55
C TYR A 8 42.25 -10.46 2.53
N GLN A 9 42.99 -11.57 2.45
CA GLN A 9 42.68 -12.68 1.57
C GLN A 9 42.53 -13.94 2.42
N LEU A 10 41.32 -14.53 2.39
CA LEU A 10 41.04 -15.80 3.02
C LEU A 10 40.67 -16.79 1.90
N GLY A 11 41.67 -17.51 1.38
CA GLY A 11 41.48 -18.47 0.28
C GLY A 11 40.94 -17.81 -1.00
N PHE A 12 39.73 -18.22 -1.42
CA PHE A 12 39.02 -17.69 -2.59
C PHE A 12 38.32 -16.34 -2.35
N LEU A 13 38.18 -15.91 -1.09
CA LEU A 13 37.58 -14.64 -0.72
C LEU A 13 38.66 -13.56 -0.60
N LYS A 14 38.66 -12.62 -1.55
CA LYS A 14 39.50 -11.40 -1.51
C LYS A 14 38.65 -10.23 -1.03
N ILE A 15 38.95 -9.68 0.14
CA ILE A 15 38.31 -8.47 0.66
C ILE A 15 39.10 -7.26 0.16
N THR A 16 38.49 -6.50 -0.76
CA THR A 16 39.06 -5.27 -1.33
C THR A 16 38.53 -4.03 -0.60
N GLN A 17 39.32 -2.96 -0.50
CA GLN A 17 38.86 -1.67 0.07
C GLN A 17 37.61 -1.15 -0.65
N GLU A 18 37.62 -1.25 -1.96
CA GLU A 18 36.55 -0.82 -2.86
C GLU A 18 35.31 -1.69 -2.69
N GLY A 19 35.49 -2.99 -2.43
CA GLY A 19 34.41 -3.91 -2.09
C GLY A 19 33.78 -3.59 -0.74
N LEU A 20 34.60 -3.25 0.27
CA LEU A 20 34.11 -2.84 1.59
C LEU A 20 33.33 -1.52 1.52
N VAL A 21 33.87 -0.50 0.84
CA VAL A 21 33.20 0.80 0.66
C VAL A 21 31.89 0.63 -0.12
N LYS A 22 31.89 -0.12 -1.22
CA LYS A 22 30.66 -0.39 -2.00
C LYS A 22 29.64 -1.20 -1.20
N GLY A 23 30.09 -2.20 -0.45
CA GLY A 23 29.23 -3.01 0.42
C GLY A 23 28.55 -2.16 1.49
N LEU A 24 29.30 -1.25 2.12
CA LEU A 24 28.79 -0.33 3.13
C LEU A 24 27.78 0.66 2.50
N LEU A 25 28.09 1.23 1.32
CA LEU A 25 27.17 2.10 0.58
C LEU A 25 25.86 1.40 0.21
N ILE A 26 25.91 0.16 -0.29
CA ILE A 26 24.70 -0.61 -0.64
C ILE A 26 23.90 -0.93 0.63
N SER A 27 24.57 -1.31 1.72
CA SER A 27 23.92 -1.61 2.99
C SER A 27 23.18 -0.39 3.55
N PHE A 28 23.84 0.78 3.53
CA PHE A 28 23.25 2.03 3.98
C PHE A 28 22.08 2.48 3.07
N ARG A 29 22.19 2.26 1.75
CA ARG A 29 21.09 2.52 0.80
C ARG A 29 19.86 1.67 1.12
N LEU A 30 20.03 0.38 1.36
CA LEU A 30 18.92 -0.51 1.72
C LEU A 30 18.31 -0.11 3.06
N PHE A 31 19.15 0.24 4.04
CA PHE A 31 18.69 0.72 5.34
C PHE A 31 17.83 1.99 5.21
N ILE A 32 18.28 3.00 4.46
CA ILE A 32 17.50 4.23 4.21
C ILE A 32 16.18 3.91 3.51
N LEU A 33 16.20 3.04 2.49
CA LEU A 33 14.99 2.68 1.75
C LEU A 33 13.94 2.06 2.67
N ILE A 34 14.33 1.07 3.48
CA ILE A 34 13.43 0.40 4.42
C ILE A 34 12.92 1.40 5.45
N LEU A 35 13.79 2.24 6.01
CA LEU A 35 13.43 3.25 7.02
C LEU A 35 12.42 4.26 6.45
N ALA A 36 12.66 4.76 5.23
CA ALA A 36 11.76 5.69 4.57
C ALA A 36 10.37 5.06 4.31
N THR A 37 10.33 3.83 3.78
CA THR A 37 9.05 3.12 3.54
C THR A 37 8.29 2.82 4.83
N SER A 38 9.00 2.44 5.89
CA SER A 38 8.41 2.14 7.19
C SER A 38 7.83 3.40 7.84
N LEU A 39 8.57 4.51 7.76
CA LEU A 39 8.14 5.79 8.31
C LEU A 39 6.92 6.33 7.57
N LEU A 40 6.87 6.22 6.24
CA LEU A 40 5.68 6.57 5.44
C LEU A 40 4.46 5.74 5.86
N THR A 41 4.64 4.43 6.02
CA THR A 41 3.57 3.50 6.38
C THR A 41 3.05 3.73 7.81
N LEU A 42 3.93 4.07 8.75
CA LEU A 42 3.57 4.30 10.15
C LEU A 42 2.98 5.69 10.39
N ALA A 43 3.52 6.72 9.76
CA ALA A 43 3.15 8.11 10.02
C ALA A 43 1.89 8.55 9.24
N THR A 44 1.47 7.80 8.22
CA THR A 44 0.37 8.20 7.32
C THR A 44 -0.75 7.18 7.31
N SER A 45 -1.99 7.62 7.52
CA SER A 45 -3.13 6.72 7.40
C SER A 45 -3.35 6.29 5.94
N PRO A 46 -3.77 5.04 5.66
CA PRO A 46 -4.05 4.58 4.30
C PRO A 46 -5.06 5.46 3.55
N ILE A 47 -6.07 5.96 4.26
CA ILE A 47 -7.09 6.85 3.67
C ILE A 47 -6.45 8.19 3.25
N SER A 48 -5.54 8.74 4.06
CA SER A 48 -4.81 9.96 3.70
C SER A 48 -3.87 9.76 2.50
N LEU A 49 -3.27 8.57 2.37
CA LEU A 49 -2.48 8.21 1.19
C LEU A 49 -3.35 8.16 -0.06
N THR A 50 -4.55 7.56 0.02
CA THR A 50 -5.50 7.54 -1.10
C THR A 50 -5.93 8.94 -1.52
N ASP A 51 -6.27 9.84 -0.58
CA ASP A 51 -6.60 11.24 -0.92
C ASP A 51 -5.41 11.95 -1.60
N GLY A 52 -4.18 11.65 -1.16
CA GLY A 52 -2.96 12.18 -1.78
C GLY A 52 -2.79 11.68 -3.22
N ILE A 53 -2.99 10.38 -3.45
CA ILE A 53 -2.95 9.76 -4.77
C ILE A 53 -4.06 10.35 -5.67
N GLU A 54 -5.28 10.51 -5.16
CA GLU A 54 -6.37 11.17 -5.88
C GLU A 54 -5.95 12.55 -6.37
N ARG A 55 -5.37 13.37 -5.48
CA ARG A 55 -4.95 14.72 -5.84
C ARG A 55 -3.84 14.71 -6.89
N LEU A 56 -2.90 13.78 -6.82
CA LEU A 56 -1.87 13.60 -7.84
C LEU A 56 -2.46 13.14 -9.19
N LEU A 57 -3.38 12.17 -9.18
CA LEU A 57 -4.06 11.68 -10.37
C LEU A 57 -5.01 12.72 -10.96
N SER A 58 -5.56 13.62 -10.14
CA SER A 58 -6.46 14.69 -10.58
C SER A 58 -5.79 15.67 -11.56
N VAL A 59 -4.46 15.80 -11.50
CA VAL A 59 -3.69 16.60 -12.48
C VAL A 59 -3.82 16.00 -13.87
N PHE A 60 -3.96 14.68 -14.00
CA PHE A 60 -4.11 13.97 -15.27
C PHE A 60 -5.57 13.90 -15.77
N LYS A 61 -6.49 14.66 -15.17
CA LYS A 61 -7.89 14.75 -15.64
C LYS A 61 -8.00 15.17 -17.10
N PHE A 62 -7.08 15.99 -17.60
CA PHE A 62 -7.06 16.40 -19.02
C PHE A 62 -6.82 15.25 -20.01
N VAL A 63 -6.28 14.10 -19.54
CA VAL A 63 -6.07 12.88 -20.33
C VAL A 63 -7.30 11.95 -20.27
N GLY A 64 -8.39 12.39 -19.64
CA GLY A 64 -9.62 11.60 -19.48
C GLY A 64 -9.56 10.58 -18.33
N MET A 65 -8.62 10.73 -17.38
CA MET A 65 -8.52 9.83 -16.23
C MET A 65 -9.65 10.08 -15.20
N PRO A 66 -10.44 9.06 -14.83
CA PRO A 66 -11.52 9.17 -13.85
C PRO A 66 -10.98 9.13 -12.41
N ALA A 67 -10.21 10.16 -12.03
CA ALA A 67 -9.49 10.21 -10.76
C ALA A 67 -10.43 10.13 -9.53
N HIS A 68 -11.61 10.73 -9.62
CA HIS A 68 -12.60 10.75 -8.53
C HIS A 68 -13.22 9.38 -8.28
N GLU A 69 -13.58 8.68 -9.35
CA GLU A 69 -14.15 7.33 -9.30
C GLU A 69 -13.13 6.34 -8.72
N ILE A 70 -11.87 6.44 -9.14
CA ILE A 70 -10.77 5.63 -8.59
C ILE A 70 -10.62 5.88 -7.09
N ALA A 71 -10.60 7.15 -6.67
CA ALA A 71 -10.48 7.52 -5.27
C ALA A 71 -11.64 7.01 -4.42
N MET A 72 -12.87 7.08 -4.94
CA MET A 72 -14.04 6.53 -4.29
C MET A 72 -13.92 5.01 -4.12
N MET A 73 -13.62 4.28 -5.19
CA MET A 73 -13.47 2.81 -5.13
C MET A 73 -12.41 2.41 -4.11
N MET A 74 -11.26 3.10 -4.11
CA MET A 74 -10.18 2.87 -3.15
C MET A 74 -10.62 3.16 -1.71
N THR A 75 -11.34 4.26 -1.48
CA THR A 75 -11.84 4.62 -0.15
C THR A 75 -12.87 3.59 0.36
N ILE A 76 -13.77 3.14 -0.50
CA ILE A 76 -14.74 2.09 -0.20
C ILE A 76 -14.01 0.78 0.14
N ALA A 77 -13.03 0.39 -0.68
CA ALA A 77 -12.23 -0.81 -0.46
C ALA A 77 -11.48 -0.75 0.89
N LEU A 78 -10.76 0.34 1.16
CA LEU A 78 -10.05 0.53 2.43
C LEU A 78 -10.98 0.47 3.64
N ARG A 79 -12.20 1.00 3.53
CA ARG A 79 -13.20 0.91 4.59
C ARG A 79 -13.77 -0.49 4.77
N PHE A 80 -13.91 -1.26 3.69
CA PHE A 80 -14.44 -2.62 3.74
C PHE A 80 -13.42 -3.68 4.14
N ILE A 81 -12.11 -3.45 3.95
CA ILE A 81 -11.07 -4.41 4.33
C ILE A 81 -11.21 -4.86 5.79
N PRO A 82 -11.29 -3.97 6.81
CA PRO A 82 -11.46 -4.41 8.20
C PRO A 82 -12.71 -5.27 8.40
N THR A 83 -13.83 -4.85 7.82
CA THR A 83 -15.10 -5.56 7.98
C THR A 83 -15.10 -6.92 7.28
N LEU A 84 -14.45 -7.05 6.12
CA LEU A 84 -14.28 -8.32 5.42
C LEU A 84 -13.36 -9.27 6.18
N LEU A 85 -12.33 -8.76 6.86
CA LEU A 85 -11.47 -9.57 7.74
C LEU A 85 -12.24 -10.10 8.95
N GLU A 86 -13.01 -9.26 9.63
CA GLU A 86 -13.88 -9.67 10.75
C GLU A 86 -14.91 -10.73 10.31
N GLU A 87 -15.51 -10.53 9.13
CA GLU A 87 -16.46 -11.49 8.56
C GLU A 87 -15.80 -12.82 8.19
N THR A 88 -14.60 -12.76 7.60
CA THR A 88 -13.79 -13.95 7.29
C THR A 88 -13.48 -14.73 8.56
N GLU A 89 -13.05 -14.07 9.62
CA GLU A 89 -12.80 -14.71 10.92
C GLU A 89 -14.05 -15.36 11.50
N LYS A 90 -15.19 -14.68 11.41
CA LYS A 90 -16.48 -15.20 11.91
C LYS A 90 -16.91 -16.44 11.13
N ILE A 91 -16.81 -16.41 9.80
CA ILE A 91 -17.13 -17.55 8.94
C ILE A 91 -16.16 -18.70 9.21
N MET A 92 -14.86 -18.40 9.33
CA MET A 92 -13.83 -19.41 9.62
C MET A 92 -14.11 -20.12 10.95
N LYS A 93 -14.34 -19.37 12.03
CA LYS A 93 -14.69 -19.94 13.35
C LYS A 93 -15.97 -20.79 13.28
N ALA A 94 -16.99 -20.33 12.56
CA ALA A 94 -18.23 -21.10 12.38
C ALA A 94 -18.02 -22.40 11.61
N GLN A 95 -17.15 -22.42 10.60
CA GLN A 95 -16.82 -23.63 9.86
C GLN A 95 -15.97 -24.60 10.69
N ILE A 96 -15.02 -24.09 11.49
CA ILE A 96 -14.26 -24.92 12.46
C ILE A 96 -15.23 -25.60 13.44
N SER A 97 -16.21 -24.87 13.97
CA SER A 97 -17.25 -25.45 14.85
C SER A 97 -18.13 -26.50 14.15
N ARG A 98 -18.22 -26.47 12.81
CA ARG A 98 -18.92 -27.48 12.00
C ARG A 98 -18.01 -28.65 11.59
N GLY A 99 -16.79 -28.71 12.11
CA GLY A 99 -15.83 -29.79 11.85
C GLY A 99 -14.99 -29.61 10.59
N ALA A 100 -14.94 -28.39 10.03
CA ALA A 100 -14.01 -28.09 8.94
C ALA A 100 -12.57 -28.00 9.48
N ASP A 101 -11.67 -28.78 8.89
CA ASP A 101 -10.24 -28.72 9.18
C ASP A 101 -9.50 -27.98 8.06
N PHE A 102 -8.88 -26.86 8.39
CA PHE A 102 -8.16 -26.01 7.43
C PHE A 102 -6.64 -26.24 7.44
N GLU A 103 -6.12 -26.92 8.47
CA GLU A 103 -4.69 -27.07 8.70
C GLU A 103 -4.18 -28.45 8.30
N SER A 104 -5.01 -29.48 8.33
CA SER A 104 -4.59 -30.84 7.99
C SER A 104 -4.81 -31.22 6.52
N GLY A 105 -4.00 -32.17 6.04
CA GLY A 105 -4.16 -32.79 4.72
C GLY A 105 -3.28 -32.21 3.60
N ASN A 106 -3.46 -32.73 2.39
CA ASN A 106 -2.72 -32.33 1.20
C ASN A 106 -3.17 -30.93 0.72
N ILE A 107 -2.33 -30.21 -0.05
CA ILE A 107 -2.60 -28.84 -0.55
C ILE A 107 -3.96 -28.75 -1.25
N PHE A 108 -4.34 -29.79 -2.00
CA PHE A 108 -5.63 -29.87 -2.69
C PHE A 108 -6.82 -29.94 -1.72
N ASN A 109 -6.69 -30.69 -0.62
CA ASN A 109 -7.74 -30.79 0.40
C ASN A 109 -7.89 -29.45 1.14
N ARG A 110 -6.77 -28.79 1.47
CA ARG A 110 -6.80 -27.45 2.07
C ARG A 110 -7.49 -26.44 1.16
N ALA A 111 -7.19 -26.45 -0.14
CA ALA A 111 -7.85 -25.57 -1.11
C ALA A 111 -9.37 -25.82 -1.18
N LYS A 112 -9.79 -27.09 -1.21
CA LYS A 112 -11.21 -27.45 -1.18
C LYS A 112 -11.90 -27.00 0.11
N ASN A 113 -11.20 -27.08 1.24
CA ASN A 113 -11.72 -26.66 2.54
C ASN A 113 -11.89 -25.15 2.66
N LEU A 114 -11.28 -24.33 1.79
CA LEU A 114 -11.51 -22.86 1.75
C LEU A 114 -12.83 -22.47 1.06
N ILE A 115 -13.40 -23.33 0.22
CA ILE A 115 -14.63 -23.04 -0.54
C ILE A 115 -15.81 -22.63 0.36
N PRO A 116 -16.09 -23.30 1.50
CA PRO A 116 -17.15 -22.91 2.45
C PRO A 116 -16.94 -21.55 3.12
N ILE A 117 -15.73 -20.98 3.09
CA ILE A 117 -15.46 -19.61 3.53
C ILE A 117 -15.68 -18.64 2.37
N LEU A 118 -15.14 -18.99 1.20
CA LEU A 118 -15.11 -18.14 0.02
C LEU A 118 -16.52 -17.82 -0.50
N ILE A 119 -17.39 -18.82 -0.64
CA ILE A 119 -18.74 -18.64 -1.20
C ILE A 119 -19.58 -17.67 -0.35
N PRO A 120 -19.75 -17.87 0.97
CA PRO A 120 -20.50 -16.93 1.80
C PRO A 120 -19.91 -15.51 1.81
N LEU A 121 -18.58 -15.40 1.84
CA LEU A 121 -17.90 -14.10 1.83
C LEU A 121 -18.21 -13.32 0.54
N PHE A 122 -18.19 -13.98 -0.63
CA PHE A 122 -18.57 -13.36 -1.89
C PHE A 122 -20.03 -12.92 -1.91
N VAL A 123 -20.96 -13.79 -1.51
CA VAL A 123 -22.39 -13.47 -1.47
C VAL A 123 -22.66 -12.25 -0.58
N ASN A 124 -22.00 -12.19 0.59
CA ASN A 124 -22.14 -11.07 1.51
C ASN A 124 -21.47 -9.80 0.98
N ALA A 125 -20.33 -9.90 0.29
CA ALA A 125 -19.69 -8.76 -0.36
C ALA A 125 -20.57 -8.15 -1.47
N PHE A 126 -21.19 -8.99 -2.32
CA PHE A 126 -22.13 -8.51 -3.35
C PHE A 126 -23.36 -7.85 -2.72
N ARG A 127 -23.96 -8.47 -1.72
CA ARG A 127 -25.09 -7.87 -0.99
C ARG A 127 -24.75 -6.51 -0.41
N ARG A 128 -23.58 -6.36 0.23
CA ARG A 128 -23.12 -5.08 0.77
C ARG A 128 -22.89 -4.04 -0.34
N ALA A 129 -22.40 -4.46 -1.51
CA ALA A 129 -22.23 -3.57 -2.65
C ALA A 129 -23.58 -3.03 -3.14
N ASP A 130 -24.59 -3.90 -3.25
CA ASP A 130 -25.96 -3.51 -3.64
C ASP A 130 -26.58 -2.57 -2.59
N GLU A 131 -26.49 -2.92 -1.31
CA GLU A 131 -26.98 -2.07 -0.21
C GLU A 131 -26.29 -0.70 -0.19
N LEU A 132 -24.97 -0.67 -0.42
CA LEU A 132 -24.21 0.57 -0.51
C LEU A 132 -24.65 1.40 -1.73
N ALA A 133 -24.84 0.79 -2.89
CA ALA A 133 -25.29 1.46 -4.10
C ALA A 133 -26.67 2.11 -3.89
N ILE A 134 -27.64 1.35 -3.37
CA ILE A 134 -28.98 1.86 -3.05
C ILE A 134 -28.89 3.01 -2.03
N ALA A 135 -28.07 2.86 -0.99
CA ALA A 135 -27.88 3.92 0.01
C ALA A 135 -27.22 5.18 -0.57
N MET A 136 -26.32 5.03 -1.53
CA MET A 136 -25.69 6.14 -2.25
C MET A 136 -26.70 6.86 -3.14
N GLU A 137 -27.51 6.12 -3.90
CA GLU A 137 -28.59 6.68 -4.73
C GLU A 137 -29.65 7.41 -3.90
N ALA A 138 -30.07 6.83 -2.77
CA ALA A 138 -31.00 7.46 -1.82
C ALA A 138 -30.45 8.78 -1.24
N LYS A 139 -29.12 8.89 -1.12
CA LYS A 139 -28.43 10.14 -0.75
C LYS A 139 -28.15 11.06 -1.93
N CYS A 140 -28.80 10.82 -3.07
CA CYS A 140 -28.65 11.58 -4.31
C CYS A 140 -27.20 11.62 -4.83
N TYR A 141 -26.43 10.56 -4.62
CA TYR A 141 -25.08 10.46 -5.16
C TYR A 141 -25.14 10.26 -6.69
N ARG A 142 -24.59 11.21 -7.46
CA ARG A 142 -24.66 11.24 -8.95
C ARG A 142 -23.28 11.30 -9.65
N GLY A 143 -22.21 10.84 -9.00
CA GLY A 143 -20.84 10.91 -9.56
C GLY A 143 -20.06 12.13 -9.12
N GLY A 144 -18.87 12.36 -9.70
CA GLY A 144 -17.89 13.35 -9.22
C GLY A 144 -18.09 14.81 -9.64
N GLU A 145 -18.89 15.08 -10.68
CA GLU A 145 -19.06 16.45 -11.20
C GLU A 145 -19.86 17.34 -10.23
N GLY A 146 -19.36 18.56 -10.00
CA GLY A 146 -20.03 19.56 -9.15
C GLY A 146 -20.04 19.25 -7.65
N ARG A 147 -19.26 18.27 -7.17
CA ARG A 147 -19.17 17.92 -5.75
C ARG A 147 -18.12 18.75 -5.02
N THR A 148 -18.39 19.04 -3.74
CA THR A 148 -17.44 19.63 -2.80
C THR A 148 -16.76 18.55 -1.96
N HIS A 149 -15.49 18.75 -1.59
CA HIS A 149 -14.75 17.84 -0.73
C HIS A 149 -14.96 18.21 0.74
N TYR A 150 -15.39 17.27 1.57
CA TYR A 150 -15.51 17.49 3.02
C TYR A 150 -14.13 17.48 3.71
N ARG A 151 -13.23 16.60 3.27
CA ARG A 151 -11.86 16.51 3.78
C ARG A 151 -10.92 17.10 2.74
N GLU A 152 -10.40 18.29 3.04
CA GLU A 152 -9.44 18.97 2.18
C GLU A 152 -8.02 18.84 2.73
N LEU A 153 -7.09 18.43 1.86
CA LEU A 153 -5.66 18.45 2.14
C LEU A 153 -5.16 19.90 2.15
N LYS A 154 -4.95 20.46 3.35
CA LYS A 154 -4.41 21.81 3.54
C LYS A 154 -2.89 21.78 3.68
N ILE A 155 -2.20 22.52 2.82
CA ILE A 155 -0.74 22.67 2.88
C ILE A 155 -0.39 23.50 4.10
N LYS A 156 0.42 22.92 4.99
CA LYS A 156 0.98 23.60 6.16
C LYS A 156 2.36 24.16 5.84
N LYS A 157 2.81 25.14 6.64
CA LYS A 157 4.17 25.70 6.53
C LYS A 157 5.26 24.62 6.70
N ALA A 158 4.99 23.61 7.52
CA ALA A 158 5.87 22.46 7.67
C ALA A 158 6.05 21.69 6.36
N ASP A 159 4.96 21.50 5.59
CA ASP A 159 4.99 20.77 4.31
C ASP A 159 5.84 21.51 3.26
N ILE A 160 5.76 22.84 3.25
CA ILE A 160 6.58 23.68 2.35
C ILE A 160 8.05 23.58 2.74
N LEU A 161 8.36 23.65 4.04
CA LEU A 161 9.73 23.57 4.54
C LEU A 161 10.35 22.19 4.27
N THR A 162 9.61 21.10 4.50
CA THR A 162 10.09 19.74 4.21
C THR A 162 10.23 19.49 2.71
N PHE A 163 9.32 20.01 1.89
CA PHE A 163 9.43 19.93 0.43
C PHE A 163 10.65 20.69 -0.08
N ALA A 164 10.87 21.93 0.36
CA ALA A 164 12.04 22.72 -0.01
C ALA A 164 13.35 22.04 0.42
N PHE A 165 13.41 21.52 1.65
CA PHE A 165 14.56 20.78 2.15
C PHE A 165 14.85 19.54 1.29
N THR A 166 13.82 18.79 0.91
CA THR A 166 13.96 17.58 0.09
C THR A 166 14.48 17.93 -1.30
N VAL A 167 13.94 18.97 -1.95
CA VAL A 167 14.42 19.45 -3.26
C VAL A 167 15.89 19.88 -3.19
N ILE A 168 16.28 20.64 -2.16
CA ILE A 168 17.68 21.09 -1.99
C ILE A 168 18.61 19.88 -1.86
N VAL A 169 18.27 18.90 -1.01
CA VAL A 169 19.06 17.69 -0.82
C VAL A 169 19.16 16.90 -2.13
N THR A 170 18.06 16.72 -2.85
CA THR A 170 18.07 16.01 -4.14
C THR A 170 18.95 16.71 -5.18
N VAL A 171 18.86 18.04 -5.30
CA VAL A 171 19.70 18.81 -6.23
C VAL A 171 21.17 18.69 -5.85
N MET A 172 21.52 18.86 -4.57
CA MET A 172 22.89 18.75 -4.09
C MET A 172 23.49 17.38 -4.38
N VAL A 173 22.74 16.30 -4.14
CA VAL A 173 23.15 14.93 -4.47
C VAL A 173 23.32 14.77 -5.98
N SER A 174 22.39 15.26 -6.80
CA SER A 174 22.50 15.15 -8.27
C SER A 174 23.66 15.94 -8.87
N VAL A 175 24.14 16.99 -8.20
CA VAL A 175 25.32 17.76 -8.64
C VAL A 175 26.63 17.12 -8.15
N MET A 176 26.60 16.40 -7.03
CA MET A 176 27.76 15.66 -6.50
C MET A 176 28.02 14.32 -7.21
N PHE A 177 27.03 13.74 -7.88
CA PHE A 177 27.12 12.49 -8.64
C PHE A 177 27.32 12.77 -10.14
#